data_AF-A0ABD0MIE1-F1
#
_entry.id   AF-A0ABD0MIE1-F1
#
_cell.length_a   1.000
_cell.length_b   1.000
_cell.length_c   1.000
_cell.angle_alpha   90.00
_cell.angle_beta   90.00
_cell.angle_gamma   90.00
#
_symmetry.space_group_name_H-M   'P 1'
#
loop_
_entity.id
_entity.type
_entity.pdbx_description
1 polymer ?
#
loop_
_entity_poly.entity_id
_entity_poly.type
_entity_poly.pdbx_seq_one_letter_code
_entity_poly.pdbx_strand_id
1 'polypeptide(L)'
;MTLNNKKGILDSFKSSDQSKMLIATSVADEGIDIPQCNLVLMYEYVGNVVKMVQVRVCVCSRCFLISSNKECIEKERTNMCKEKIVEEAIIQLQSNPTSISNKVDMLQKDDKFRRDYISASPEKPKTQGSYELLCSKCKRFACMSDDIR
;
A
#
# COMPACT_ATOMS: atom_id res chain seq x y z
N MET A 1 9.59 -0.15 15.17
CA MET A 1 8.74 -0.67 16.27
C MET A 1 8.46 -2.14 16.06
N THR A 2 8.64 -2.97 17.09
CA THR A 2 8.28 -4.40 17.06
C THR A 2 6.76 -4.57 17.16
N LEU A 3 6.24 -5.76 16.84
CA LEU A 3 4.80 -6.07 16.92
C LEU A 3 4.26 -5.90 18.35
N ASN A 4 4.99 -6.38 19.36
CA ASN A 4 4.59 -6.28 20.76
C ASN A 4 4.48 -4.82 21.20
N ASN A 5 5.42 -3.97 20.77
CA ASN A 5 5.38 -2.55 21.10
C ASN A 5 4.18 -1.85 20.45
N LYS A 6 3.82 -2.22 19.21
CA LYS A 6 2.63 -1.68 18.54
C LYS A 6 1.35 -2.02 19.30
N LYS A 7 1.18 -3.29 19.71
CA LYS A 7 0.01 -3.74 20.48
C LYS A 7 -0.09 -3.00 21.82
N GLY A 8 1.00 -2.94 22.60
CA GLY A 8 0.98 -2.25 23.89
C GLY A 8 0.61 -0.76 23.79
N ILE A 9 1.03 -0.07 22.72
CA ILE A 9 0.65 1.32 22.48
C ILE A 9 -0.83 1.45 22.12
N LEU A 10 -1.36 0.55 21.28
CA LEU A 10 -2.79 0.56 20.93
C LEU A 10 -3.68 0.22 22.12
N ASP A 11 -3.27 -0.74 22.96
CA ASP A 11 -4.00 -1.10 24.17
C ASP A 11 -3.98 0.07 25.17
N SER A 12 -2.87 0.79 25.28
CA SER A 12 -2.76 2.01 26.08
C SER A 12 -3.62 3.15 25.53
N PHE A 13 -3.70 3.29 24.21
CA PHE A 13 -4.57 4.27 23.54
C PHE A 13 -6.06 3.92 23.72
N LYS A 14 -6.41 2.64 23.79
CA LYS A 14 -7.78 2.15 24.06
C LYS A 14 -8.22 2.37 25.50
N SER A 15 -7.32 2.20 26.47
CA SER A 15 -7.67 2.06 27.90
C SER A 15 -7.26 3.22 28.79
N SER A 16 -6.28 4.04 28.39
CA SER A 16 -5.75 5.10 29.24
C SER A 16 -6.33 6.48 28.92
N ASP A 17 -6.72 7.21 29.96
CA ASP A 17 -7.07 8.64 29.86
C ASP A 17 -5.87 9.54 29.56
N GLN A 18 -4.65 8.98 29.60
CA GLN A 18 -3.39 9.72 29.42
C GLN A 18 -2.96 9.85 27.96
N SER A 19 -3.29 8.88 27.11
CA SER A 19 -2.87 8.87 25.69
C SER A 19 -4.05 9.18 24.77
N LYS A 20 -4.38 10.47 24.62
CA LYS A 20 -5.53 10.93 23.81
C LYS A 20 -5.22 11.16 22.32
N MET A 21 -3.95 11.04 21.92
CA MET A 21 -3.50 11.28 20.55
C MET A 21 -2.52 10.20 20.10
N LEU A 22 -2.76 9.64 18.91
CA LEU A 22 -1.86 8.72 18.25
C LEU A 22 -1.26 9.39 17.01
N ILE A 23 0.07 9.45 16.94
CA ILE A 23 0.79 9.89 15.75
C ILE A 23 1.35 8.64 15.09
N ALA A 24 0.88 8.35 13.87
CA ALA A 24 1.29 7.18 13.12
C ALA A 24 1.64 7.55 11.68
N THR A 25 2.49 6.73 11.07
CA THR A 25 2.72 6.73 9.63
C THR A 25 1.66 5.88 8.95
N SER A 26 1.76 5.70 7.62
CA SER A 26 0.86 4.86 6.81
C SER A 26 0.72 3.39 7.27
N VAL A 27 1.50 2.95 8.26
CA VAL A 27 1.34 1.66 8.94
C VAL A 27 0.00 1.56 9.66
N ALA A 28 -0.61 2.70 10.02
CA ALA A 28 -1.93 2.77 10.62
C ALA A 28 -3.09 2.62 9.62
N ASP A 29 -2.83 2.70 8.32
CA ASP A 29 -3.90 2.71 7.30
C ASP A 29 -4.52 1.31 7.09
N GLU A 30 -3.71 0.24 7.23
CA GLU A 30 -4.08 -1.11 6.83
C GLU A 30 -3.69 -2.16 7.89
N GLY A 31 -4.63 -3.02 8.26
CA GLY A 31 -4.37 -4.23 9.05
C GLY A 31 -4.12 -4.02 10.55
N ILE A 32 -4.21 -2.79 11.04
CA ILE A 32 -4.14 -2.47 12.48
C ILE A 32 -5.53 -2.06 12.96
N ASP A 33 -6.04 -2.76 13.97
CA ASP A 33 -7.29 -2.43 14.64
C ASP A 33 -7.10 -1.23 15.59
N ILE A 34 -7.14 -0.03 15.02
CA ILE A 34 -7.13 1.22 15.77
C ILE A 34 -8.54 1.43 16.31
N PRO A 35 -8.71 1.74 17.62
CA PRO A 35 -10.03 2.06 18.14
C PRO A 35 -10.64 3.24 17.42
N GLN A 36 -11.98 3.33 17.44
CA GLN A 36 -12.71 4.42 16.81
C GLN A 36 -12.19 5.78 17.28
N CYS A 37 -11.60 6.53 16.35
CA CYS A 37 -11.14 7.88 16.58
C CYS A 37 -12.27 8.87 16.24
N ASN A 38 -12.46 9.89 17.09
CA ASN A 38 -13.39 10.98 16.79
C ASN A 38 -12.80 11.99 15.78
N LEU A 39 -11.47 12.06 15.68
CA LEU A 39 -10.74 12.97 14.81
C LEU A 39 -9.54 12.25 14.19
N VAL A 40 -9.39 12.36 12.86
CA VAL A 40 -8.16 11.99 12.15
C VAL A 40 -7.63 13.18 11.38
N LEU A 41 -6.32 13.41 11.50
CA LEU A 41 -5.60 14.47 10.81
C LEU A 41 -4.55 13.83 9.91
N MET A 42 -4.68 14.05 8.60
CA MET A 42 -3.66 13.69 7.62
C MET A 42 -2.77 14.90 7.39
N TYR A 43 -1.55 14.87 7.92
CA TYR A 43 -0.59 15.98 7.80
C TYR A 43 0.39 15.73 6.66
N GLU A 44 0.30 16.53 5.60
CA GLU A 44 1.12 16.40 4.37
C GLU A 44 1.11 14.97 3.78
N TYR A 45 0.00 14.25 3.97
CA TYR A 45 -0.12 12.83 3.62
C TYR A 45 -1.37 12.59 2.78
N VAL A 46 -1.20 12.00 1.59
CA VAL A 46 -2.30 11.62 0.69
C VAL A 46 -2.05 10.24 0.09
N GLY A 47 -2.97 9.32 0.40
CA GLY A 47 -2.97 7.94 -0.08
C GLY A 47 -3.57 7.77 -1.48
N ASN A 48 -3.95 6.53 -1.78
CA ASN A 48 -4.81 6.20 -2.91
C ASN A 48 -6.28 6.19 -2.46
N VAL A 49 -7.20 5.91 -3.39
CA VAL A 49 -8.64 5.83 -3.11
C VAL A 49 -8.97 4.80 -2.02
N VAL A 50 -8.27 3.65 -1.98
CA VAL A 50 -8.51 2.59 -0.98
C VAL A 50 -8.19 3.10 0.43
N LYS A 51 -7.01 3.71 0.59
CA LYS A 51 -6.58 4.28 1.87
C LYS A 51 -7.48 5.40 2.35
N MET A 52 -7.91 6.27 1.44
CA MET A 52 -8.86 7.34 1.76
C MET A 52 -10.15 6.78 2.36
N VAL A 53 -10.73 5.73 1.76
CA VAL A 53 -11.94 5.07 2.27
C VAL A 53 -11.68 4.41 3.62
N GLN A 54 -10.57 3.67 3.76
CA GLN A 54 -10.22 2.99 5.02
C GLN A 54 -10.09 3.98 6.19
N VAL A 55 -9.40 5.10 5.99
CA VAL A 55 -9.25 6.13 7.02
C VAL A 55 -10.61 6.72 7.41
N ARG A 56 -11.51 6.95 6.45
CA ARG A 56 -12.87 7.47 6.74
C ARG A 56 -13.71 6.48 7.53
N VAL A 57 -13.55 5.17 7.31
CA VAL A 57 -14.28 4.12 8.08
C VAL A 57 -13.78 4.02 9.52
N CYS A 58 -12.50 4.31 9.78
CA CYS A 58 -11.94 4.37 11.14
C CYS A 58 -12.36 5.63 11.93
N VAL A 59 -12.99 6.61 11.26
CA VAL A 59 -13.37 7.90 11.84
C VAL A 59 -14.86 7.90 12.19
N CYS A 60 -15.18 8.18 13.45
CA CYS A 60 -16.56 8.35 13.89
C CYS A 60 -17.13 9.74 13.62
N SER A 61 -16.29 10.77 13.41
CA SER A 61 -16.81 12.14 13.26
C SER A 61 -16.11 12.99 12.21
N ARG A 62 -14.81 13.30 12.36
CA ARG A 62 -14.14 14.28 11.48
C ARG A 62 -12.79 13.80 10.96
N CYS A 63 -12.54 14.05 9.68
CA CYS A 63 -11.28 13.78 9.01
C CYS A 63 -10.81 15.05 8.28
N PHE A 64 -9.57 15.49 8.51
CA PHE A 64 -9.01 16.66 7.84
C PHE A 64 -7.68 16.31 7.17
N LEU A 65 -7.51 16.80 5.94
CA LEU A 65 -6.23 16.89 5.27
C LEU A 65 -5.63 18.28 5.51
N ILE A 66 -4.48 18.32 6.18
CA ILE A 66 -3.70 19.53 6.40
C ILE A 66 -2.47 19.42 5.49
N SER A 67 -2.45 20.21 4.42
CA SER A 67 -1.32 20.25 3.51
C SER A 67 -1.15 21.65 2.93
N SER A 68 0.10 22.08 2.85
CA SER A 68 0.54 23.27 2.12
C SER A 68 0.79 22.98 0.64
N ASN A 69 0.86 21.70 0.26
CA ASN A 69 1.08 21.25 -1.10
C ASN A 69 -0.24 21.13 -1.88
N LYS A 70 -0.38 21.95 -2.93
CA LYS A 70 -1.55 21.92 -3.82
C LYS A 70 -1.74 20.57 -4.51
N GLU A 71 -0.66 19.88 -4.86
CA GLU A 71 -0.72 18.57 -5.52
C GLU A 71 -1.37 17.53 -4.61
N CYS A 72 -1.07 17.57 -3.31
CA CYS A 72 -1.72 16.72 -2.31
C CYS A 72 -3.23 16.97 -2.27
N ILE A 73 -3.65 18.24 -2.24
CA ILE A 73 -5.06 18.62 -2.21
C ILE A 73 -5.80 18.15 -3.47
N GLU A 74 -5.22 18.37 -4.66
CA GLU A 74 -5.82 17.94 -5.93
C GLU A 74 -5.87 16.41 -6.07
N LYS A 75 -4.85 15.71 -5.56
CA LYS A 75 -4.85 14.25 -5.51
C LYS A 75 -5.96 13.70 -4.62
N GLU A 76 -6.21 14.33 -3.48
CA GLU A 76 -7.31 13.95 -2.58
C GLU A 76 -8.68 14.21 -3.23
N ARG A 77 -8.87 15.34 -3.90
CA ARG A 77 -10.08 15.61 -4.71
C ARG A 77 -10.29 14.56 -5.80
N THR A 78 -9.21 14.18 -6.48
CA THR A 78 -9.22 13.14 -7.50
C THR A 78 -9.61 11.78 -6.90
N ASN A 79 -9.11 11.44 -5.71
CA ASN A 79 -9.47 10.22 -5.00
C ASN A 79 -10.97 10.19 -4.64
N MET A 80 -11.55 11.30 -4.17
CA MET A 80 -12.99 11.41 -3.91
C MET A 80 -13.84 11.19 -5.17
N CYS A 81 -13.36 11.65 -6.34
CA CYS A 81 -14.03 11.39 -7.61
C CYS A 81 -13.93 9.91 -7.99
N LYS A 82 -12.73 9.32 -7.85
CA LYS A 82 -12.48 7.89 -8.13
C LYS A 82 -13.33 6.97 -7.25
N GLU A 83 -13.59 7.33 -6.00
CA GLU A 83 -14.47 6.57 -5.10
C GLU A 83 -15.87 6.39 -5.72
N LYS A 84 -16.46 7.48 -6.24
CA LYS A 84 -17.77 7.44 -6.91
C LYS A 84 -17.75 6.58 -8.17
N ILE A 85 -16.70 6.71 -8.98
CA ILE A 85 -16.53 5.90 -10.19
C ILE A 85 -16.44 4.41 -9.84
N VAL A 86 -15.74 4.06 -8.76
CA VAL A 86 -15.65 2.68 -8.27
C VAL A 86 -17.01 2.16 -7.81
N GLU A 87 -17.77 2.96 -7.05
CA GLU A 87 -19.11 2.60 -6.61
C GLU A 87 -20.07 2.35 -7.80
N GLU A 88 -20.08 3.26 -8.77
CA GLU A 88 -20.85 3.11 -10.01
C GLU A 88 -20.43 1.86 -10.81
N ALA A 89 -19.12 1.62 -10.93
CA ALA A 89 -18.60 0.45 -11.63
C ALA A 89 -19.02 -0.85 -10.94
N ILE A 90 -19.05 -0.91 -9.60
CA ILE A 90 -19.51 -2.08 -8.84
C ILE A 90 -20.98 -2.35 -9.12
N ILE A 91 -21.83 -1.32 -9.11
CA ILE A 91 -23.27 -1.44 -9.40
C ILE A 91 -23.47 -2.00 -10.82
N GLN A 92 -22.75 -1.45 -11.81
CA GLN A 92 -22.83 -1.92 -13.19
C GLN A 92 -22.36 -3.37 -13.33
N LEU A 93 -21.28 -3.74 -12.65
CA LEU A 93 -20.78 -5.12 -12.64
C LEU A 93 -21.85 -6.07 -12.06
N GLN A 94 -22.41 -5.75 -10.90
CA GLN A 94 -23.43 -6.57 -10.26
C GLN A 94 -24.70 -6.77 -11.11
N SER A 95 -25.01 -5.82 -12.01
CA SER A 95 -26.18 -5.88 -12.90
C SER A 95 -26.08 -6.92 -14.04
N ASN A 96 -24.87 -7.39 -14.39
CA ASN A 96 -24.69 -8.37 -15.48
C ASN A 96 -23.66 -9.47 -15.13
N PRO A 97 -24.06 -10.46 -14.29
CA PRO A 97 -23.15 -11.49 -13.77
C PRO A 97 -22.56 -12.41 -14.85
N THR A 98 -23.33 -12.72 -15.89
CA THR A 98 -22.91 -13.64 -16.95
C THR A 98 -21.77 -13.05 -17.79
N SER A 99 -21.83 -11.76 -18.09
CA SER A 99 -20.76 -11.06 -18.81
C SER A 99 -19.45 -11.01 -18.01
N ILE A 100 -19.55 -10.90 -16.68
CA ILE A 100 -18.39 -10.90 -15.79
C ILE A 100 -17.65 -12.22 -15.86
N SER A 101 -18.36 -13.35 -15.77
CA SER A 101 -17.73 -14.67 -15.77
C SER A 101 -16.84 -14.87 -17.00
N ASN A 102 -17.37 -14.54 -18.19
CA ASN A 102 -16.63 -14.63 -19.44
C ASN A 102 -15.41 -13.69 -19.45
N LYS A 103 -15.56 -12.47 -18.95
CA LYS A 103 -14.46 -11.50 -18.91
C LYS A 103 -13.36 -11.91 -17.93
N VAL A 104 -13.75 -12.48 -16.79
CA VAL A 104 -12.82 -13.01 -15.79
C VAL A 104 -12.03 -14.18 -16.36
N ASP A 105 -12.67 -15.13 -17.04
CA ASP A 105 -11.97 -16.25 -17.68
C ASP A 105 -10.94 -15.78 -18.73
N MET A 106 -11.30 -14.79 -19.56
CA MET A 106 -10.35 -14.17 -20.49
C MET A 106 -9.16 -13.54 -19.76
N LEU A 107 -9.41 -12.73 -18.74
CA LEU A 107 -8.35 -12.07 -17.97
C LEU A 107 -7.42 -13.06 -17.25
N GLN A 108 -7.98 -14.16 -16.74
CA GLN A 108 -7.21 -15.22 -16.09
C GLN A 108 -6.31 -15.97 -17.09
N LYS A 109 -6.82 -16.27 -18.29
CA LYS A 109 -6.05 -16.90 -19.36
C LYS A 109 -4.92 -15.99 -19.85
N ASP A 110 -5.21 -14.71 -20.06
CA ASP A 110 -4.21 -13.72 -20.47
C ASP A 110 -3.12 -13.54 -19.41
N ASP A 111 -3.49 -13.44 -18.13
CA ASP A 111 -2.52 -13.30 -17.05
C ASP A 111 -1.66 -14.57 -16.89
N LYS A 112 -2.25 -15.75 -17.05
CA LYS A 112 -1.49 -17.01 -17.11
C LYS A 112 -0.50 -17.00 -18.27
N PHE A 113 -0.95 -16.68 -19.47
CA PHE A 113 -0.09 -16.62 -20.66
C PHE A 113 1.08 -15.66 -20.45
N ARG A 114 0.81 -14.47 -19.87
CA ARG A 114 1.85 -13.50 -19.54
C ARG A 114 2.86 -14.03 -18.53
N ARG A 115 2.39 -14.71 -17.46
CA ARG A 115 3.28 -15.32 -16.46
C ARG A 115 4.13 -16.45 -17.06
N ASP A 116 3.53 -17.29 -17.90
CA ASP A 116 4.22 -18.37 -18.60
C ASP A 116 5.26 -17.82 -19.59
N TYR A 117 4.96 -16.71 -20.29
CA TYR A 117 5.92 -16.05 -21.15
C TYR A 117 7.11 -15.46 -20.38
N ILE A 118 6.85 -14.80 -19.24
CA ILE A 118 7.92 -14.24 -18.39
C ILE A 118 8.78 -15.36 -17.80
N SER A 119 8.18 -16.46 -17.36
CA SER A 119 8.94 -17.60 -16.80
C SER A 119 9.70 -18.39 -17.87
N ALA A 120 9.19 -18.45 -19.10
CA ALA A 120 9.86 -19.05 -20.25
C ALA A 120 10.90 -18.13 -20.89
N SER A 121 10.89 -16.83 -20.55
CA SER A 121 11.95 -15.92 -21.00
C SER A 121 13.29 -16.41 -20.45
N PRO A 122 14.32 -16.52 -21.30
CA PRO A 122 15.62 -17.00 -20.83
C PRO A 122 16.05 -16.13 -19.66
N GLU A 123 16.49 -16.76 -18.56
CA GLU A 123 17.17 -16.04 -17.48
C GLU A 123 18.13 -15.05 -18.14
N LYS A 124 18.07 -13.77 -17.71
CA LYS A 124 19.04 -12.76 -18.16
C LYS A 124 20.40 -13.46 -18.16
N PRO A 125 21.11 -13.51 -19.31
CA PRO A 125 22.31 -14.33 -19.41
C PRO A 125 23.17 -14.00 -18.20
N LYS A 126 23.46 -15.01 -17.37
CA LYS A 126 24.44 -14.85 -16.30
C LYS A 126 25.65 -14.27 -17.00
N THR A 127 26.03 -13.07 -16.60
CA THR A 127 27.19 -12.40 -17.17
C THR A 127 28.34 -13.41 -17.11
N GLN A 128 28.89 -13.78 -18.26
CA GLN A 128 30.00 -14.72 -18.32
C GLN A 128 31.23 -14.01 -17.75
N GLY A 129 31.46 -14.17 -16.45
CA GLY A 129 32.60 -13.57 -15.77
C GLY A 129 32.44 -13.56 -14.25
N SER A 130 33.58 -13.67 -13.57
CA SER A 130 33.70 -13.39 -12.13
C SER A 130 33.91 -11.88 -11.94
N TYR A 131 33.19 -11.28 -11.00
CA TYR A 131 33.25 -9.85 -10.71
C TYR A 131 33.79 -9.61 -9.30
N GLU A 132 34.66 -8.62 -9.15
CA GLU A 132 35.07 -8.14 -7.83
C GLU A 132 33.97 -7.29 -7.20
N LEU A 133 33.51 -7.70 -6.01
CA LEU A 133 32.65 -6.86 -5.17
C LEU A 133 33.53 -6.01 -4.26
N LEU A 134 33.34 -4.70 -4.36
CA LEU A 134 34.04 -3.71 -3.56
C LEU A 134 33.11 -3.09 -2.54
N CYS A 135 33.65 -2.72 -1.37
CA CYS A 135 32.91 -1.93 -0.40
C CYS A 135 32.45 -0.60 -1.03
N SER A 136 31.15 -0.29 -0.91
CA SER A 136 30.57 0.93 -1.49
C SER A 136 31.24 2.22 -0.99
N LYS A 137 31.69 2.21 0.28
CA LYS A 137 32.31 3.34 0.97
C LYS A 137 33.81 3.49 0.67
N CYS A 138 34.61 2.43 0.85
CA CYS A 138 36.08 2.53 0.78
C CYS A 138 36.72 1.90 -0.47
N LYS A 139 35.91 1.30 -1.36
CA LYS A 139 36.35 0.62 -2.59
C LYS A 139 37.36 -0.53 -2.39
N ARG A 140 37.58 -0.98 -1.16
CA ARG A 140 38.39 -2.17 -0.88
C ARG A 140 37.64 -3.43 -1.33
N PHE A 141 38.38 -4.40 -1.86
CA PHE A 141 37.90 -5.74 -2.18
C PHE A 141 37.20 -6.40 -0.98
N ALA A 142 36.01 -6.96 -1.24
CA ALA A 142 35.22 -7.71 -0.27
C ALA A 142 35.22 -9.21 -0.62
N CYS A 143 34.75 -9.56 -1.81
CA CYS A 143 34.71 -10.94 -2.31
C CYS A 143 34.52 -10.95 -3.84
N MET A 144 34.60 -12.13 -4.45
CA MET A 144 34.20 -12.33 -5.84
C MET A 144 32.69 -12.61 -5.92
N SER A 145 32.10 -12.41 -7.10
CA SER A 145 30.70 -12.76 -7.36
C SER A 145 30.43 -14.25 -7.18
N ASP A 146 31.45 -15.08 -7.41
CA ASP A 146 31.35 -16.54 -7.32
C ASP A 146 31.31 -17.04 -5.85
N ASP A 147 31.70 -16.18 -4.90
CA ASP A 147 31.62 -16.47 -3.46
C ASP A 147 30.18 -16.29 -2.93
N ILE A 148 29.27 -15.71 -3.71
CA ILE A 148 27.87 -15.42 -3.35
C ILE A 148 26.95 -16.50 -3.93
N ARG A 149 26.12 -17.10 -3.07
CA ARG A 149 25.17 -18.16 -3.42
C ARG A 149 23.74 -17.66 -3.50
#